data_AF-L7JW86-F1
#
_entry.id   AF-L7JW86-F1
#
_cell.length_a   1.000
_cell.length_b   1.000
_cell.length_c   1.000
_cell.angle_alpha   90.00
_cell.angle_beta   90.00
_cell.angle_gamma   90.00
#
_symmetry.space_group_name_H-M   'P 1'
#
loop_
_entity.id
_entity.type
_entity.pdbx_description
1 polymer ?
#
loop_
_entity_poly.entity_id
_entity_poly.type
_entity_poly.pdbx_seq_one_letter_code
_entity_poly.pdbx_strand_id
1 'polypeptide(L)'
;MKELTISTFRLKNFNLENLLTEIIRGKNTKEAISQLTELKDAIFHKKQQILKLVKQKGHPNFSEILNAFFGEHNHLHLSALGDIGDAISRYNNLREMKLCKRIIVHIDEMRNGFYENISAIIKTDDINDLYMLAHVFLFFNDAKSSEEDNNLDIARLDRILALKNEFIETARNNFERAQKEKNVFIMKGTYKALKVLKKESVLVNIFMQNLKIFNLVCEEEDGDELVFNLDFFDYSTWFFKFIDTVQETYENELINLEDVLDAQVIQKINEKLFETVISNAVGKLLRMKKDVEFLWYLSNSYTRVQSLYRFVSTFYAFNYNIRDIFSQYFVGISKRENECCDFVLSTMTGEKEAQKKYVLLNEQLHAEQDERTIILKMLCIYNFFYMRSELLKYDSDDVYFVKKHFLKSVETLIMKNLRYNLKNFRKLNEYFFILKKVQLESKFIKDKMREIFGNYLDNSKKDLKIIIKSLTIDDLCKKENRMVDKLIYFLKTENKKIQKYVKGPNALALFYNIVDYAHDHLYKQILTLTYDRERAYILYNDVETVRKFLKKMKVFETPFDTLKNIMELLVLEKDVLAIYVHGFKELERSEIKRILKCRKDYVHVKECLNEF
;
A
#
# COMPACT_ATOMS: atom_id res chain seq x y z
N MET A 1 55.02 20.02 -36.41
CA MET A 1 53.66 19.99 -35.82
C MET A 1 53.43 18.62 -35.21
N LYS A 2 53.07 18.50 -33.93
CA LYS A 2 52.51 17.25 -33.39
C LYS A 2 50.99 17.39 -33.47
N GLU A 3 50.30 16.52 -34.21
CA GLU A 3 48.84 16.46 -34.21
C GLU A 3 48.36 16.07 -32.80
N LEU A 4 47.53 16.93 -32.21
CA LEU A 4 46.81 16.62 -30.97
C LEU A 4 45.69 15.63 -31.30
N THR A 5 46.01 14.35 -31.35
CA THR A 5 45.02 13.28 -31.50
C THR A 5 44.60 12.72 -30.13
N ILE A 6 43.36 12.23 -30.03
CA ILE A 6 42.73 11.67 -28.80
C ILE A 6 43.62 10.63 -28.08
N SER A 7 44.53 9.99 -28.82
CA SER A 7 45.48 8.96 -28.39
C SER A 7 46.62 9.48 -27.48
N THR A 8 46.91 10.78 -27.43
CA THR A 8 47.97 11.34 -26.56
C THR A 8 47.57 11.48 -25.09
N PHE A 9 46.27 11.47 -24.79
CA PHE A 9 45.75 11.56 -23.42
C PHE A 9 45.78 10.20 -22.71
N ARG A 10 46.93 9.81 -22.15
CA ARG A 10 47.07 8.65 -21.23
C ARG A 10 46.89 9.10 -19.78
N LEU A 11 45.99 8.42 -19.06
CA LEU A 11 45.45 8.71 -17.72
C LEU A 11 46.45 9.04 -16.58
N LYS A 12 47.75 8.78 -16.72
CA LYS A 12 48.71 8.97 -15.62
C LYS A 12 49.73 10.11 -15.80
N ASN A 13 49.91 10.65 -17.00
CA ASN A 13 51.01 11.60 -17.29
C ASN A 13 50.56 12.85 -18.08
N PHE A 14 49.31 13.28 -17.94
CA PHE A 14 48.83 14.45 -18.68
C PHE A 14 49.01 15.74 -17.86
N ASN A 15 50.10 16.47 -18.11
CA ASN A 15 50.33 17.78 -17.52
C ASN A 15 49.72 18.87 -18.42
N LEU A 16 48.44 19.20 -18.17
CA LEU A 16 47.67 20.20 -18.91
C LEU A 16 48.36 21.58 -18.88
N GLU A 17 49.07 21.90 -17.79
CA GLU A 17 49.79 23.15 -17.59
C GLU A 17 50.96 23.32 -18.57
N ASN A 18 51.75 22.26 -18.79
CA ASN A 18 52.83 22.27 -19.78
C ASN A 18 52.29 22.38 -21.22
N LEU A 19 51.17 21.70 -21.53
CA LEU A 19 50.55 21.77 -22.85
C LEU A 19 49.97 23.16 -23.14
N LEU A 20 49.32 23.78 -22.15
CA LEU A 20 48.87 25.16 -22.21
C LEU A 20 50.07 26.10 -22.44
N THR A 21 51.16 25.91 -21.69
CA THR A 21 52.37 26.72 -21.84
C THR A 21 53.02 26.57 -23.21
N GLU A 22 53.01 25.38 -23.81
CA GLU A 22 53.49 25.13 -25.19
C GLU A 22 52.60 25.76 -26.27
N ILE A 23 51.27 25.71 -26.11
CA ILE A 23 50.32 26.39 -27.02
C ILE A 23 50.50 27.91 -26.93
N ILE A 24 50.81 28.42 -25.73
CA ILE A 24 50.96 29.85 -25.44
C ILE A 24 52.34 30.40 -25.91
N ARG A 25 53.43 29.64 -25.79
CA ARG A 25 54.80 30.15 -26.05
C ARG A 25 55.21 30.30 -27.52
N GLY A 26 54.38 29.92 -28.50
CA GLY A 26 54.83 29.86 -29.89
C GLY A 26 53.82 30.24 -30.99
N LYS A 27 52.63 30.77 -30.67
CA LYS A 27 51.56 30.97 -31.67
C LYS A 27 50.85 32.30 -31.55
N ASN A 28 50.29 32.79 -32.67
CA ASN A 28 49.45 33.99 -32.64
C ASN A 28 48.13 33.71 -31.89
N THR A 29 47.53 34.77 -31.34
CA THR A 29 46.35 34.70 -30.45
C THR A 29 45.15 33.96 -31.06
N LYS A 30 44.93 34.06 -32.38
CA LYS A 30 43.83 33.40 -33.09
C LYS A 30 44.02 31.88 -33.17
N GLU A 31 45.25 31.42 -33.40
CA GLU A 31 45.60 30.00 -33.41
C GLU A 31 45.57 29.41 -32.00
N ALA A 32 46.06 30.16 -31.01
CA ALA A 32 45.98 29.76 -29.60
C ALA A 32 44.51 29.57 -29.16
N ILE A 33 43.61 30.48 -29.56
CA ILE A 33 42.17 30.37 -29.26
C ILE A 33 41.52 29.16 -29.97
N SER A 34 41.84 28.91 -31.24
CA SER A 34 41.33 27.72 -31.97
C SER A 34 41.75 26.44 -31.24
N GLN A 35 43.03 26.34 -30.86
CA GLN A 35 43.57 25.17 -30.19
C GLN A 35 43.05 25.02 -28.75
N LEU A 36 42.79 26.11 -28.04
CA LEU A 36 42.13 26.07 -26.73
C LEU A 36 40.66 25.63 -26.85
N THR A 37 39.98 25.98 -27.94
CA THR A 37 38.60 25.55 -28.21
C THR A 37 38.57 24.07 -28.58
N GLU A 38 39.48 23.61 -29.44
CA GLU A 38 39.69 22.19 -29.75
C GLU A 38 40.08 21.38 -28.52
N LEU A 39 40.91 21.94 -27.62
CA LEU A 39 41.28 21.31 -26.35
C LEU A 39 40.08 21.21 -25.40
N LYS A 40 39.26 22.26 -25.32
CA LYS A 40 38.02 22.26 -24.53
C LYS A 40 37.04 21.20 -25.03
N ASP A 41 36.86 21.10 -26.35
CA ASP A 41 35.98 20.11 -26.98
C ASP A 41 36.54 18.69 -26.82
N ALA A 42 37.86 18.51 -26.91
CA ALA A 42 38.53 17.23 -26.65
C ALA A 42 38.38 16.79 -25.18
N ILE A 43 38.51 17.71 -24.22
CA ILE A 43 38.28 17.45 -22.79
C ILE A 43 36.81 17.08 -22.54
N PHE A 44 35.87 17.79 -23.17
CA PHE A 44 34.44 17.49 -23.08
C PHE A 44 34.13 16.09 -23.66
N HIS A 45 34.68 15.73 -24.82
CA HIS A 45 34.51 14.40 -25.40
C HIS A 45 35.15 13.29 -24.55
N LYS A 46 36.32 13.55 -23.94
CA LYS A 46 36.97 12.60 -23.01
C LYS A 46 36.11 12.39 -21.76
N LYS A 47 35.50 13.45 -21.21
CA LYS A 47 34.52 13.40 -20.11
C LYS A 47 33.31 12.52 -20.48
N GLN A 48 32.77 12.69 -21.68
CA GLN A 48 31.66 11.88 -22.21
C GLN A 48 32.04 10.39 -22.37
N GLN A 49 33.25 10.07 -22.83
CA GLN A 49 33.72 8.68 -22.95
C GLN A 49 33.94 8.02 -21.58
N ILE A 50 34.49 8.75 -20.60
CA ILE A 50 34.64 8.25 -19.23
C ILE A 50 33.26 8.00 -18.60
N LEU A 51 32.31 8.92 -18.77
CA LEU A 51 30.91 8.72 -18.33
C LEU A 51 30.28 7.46 -18.94
N LYS A 52 30.54 7.16 -20.23
CA LYS A 52 30.07 5.93 -20.88
C LYS A 52 30.74 4.66 -20.33
N LEU A 53 32.07 4.66 -20.16
CA LEU A 53 32.82 3.51 -19.63
C LEU A 53 32.50 3.19 -18.17
N VAL A 54 32.21 4.21 -17.36
CA VAL A 54 31.83 4.07 -15.94
C VAL A 54 30.38 3.59 -15.81
N LYS A 55 29.46 4.04 -16.68
CA LYS A 55 28.07 3.53 -16.75
C LYS A 55 28.01 2.04 -17.09
N GLN A 56 28.93 1.52 -17.91
CA GLN A 56 29.01 0.09 -18.23
C GLN A 56 29.50 -0.78 -17.06
N LYS A 57 30.12 -0.21 -16.01
CA LYS A 57 30.70 -0.96 -14.88
C LYS A 57 29.93 -0.87 -13.56
N GLY A 58 28.85 -0.06 -13.47
CA GLY A 58 27.86 -0.13 -12.38
C GLY A 58 28.38 0.07 -10.94
N HIS A 59 29.24 1.06 -10.68
CA HIS A 59 29.77 1.29 -9.32
C HIS A 59 28.90 2.27 -8.48
N PRO A 60 28.59 1.94 -7.20
CA PRO A 60 27.68 2.72 -6.35
C PRO A 60 28.25 3.99 -5.70
N ASN A 61 29.57 4.20 -5.64
CA ASN A 61 30.18 5.42 -5.06
C ASN A 61 30.43 6.52 -6.11
N PHE A 62 29.38 6.86 -6.86
CA PHE A 62 29.39 7.87 -7.93
C PHE A 62 29.87 9.25 -7.47
N SER A 63 29.42 9.70 -6.29
CA SER A 63 29.71 11.04 -5.76
C SER A 63 31.18 11.20 -5.34
N GLU A 64 31.79 10.20 -4.72
CA GLU A 64 33.16 10.28 -4.20
C GLU A 64 34.21 10.31 -5.31
N ILE A 65 34.02 9.52 -6.37
CA ILE A 65 34.96 9.48 -7.51
C ILE A 65 34.87 10.78 -8.33
N LEU A 66 33.66 11.32 -8.55
CA LEU A 66 33.47 12.63 -9.17
C LEU A 66 34.08 13.76 -8.32
N ASN A 67 33.92 13.71 -7.00
CA ASN A 67 34.48 14.70 -6.10
C ASN A 67 36.01 14.59 -5.98
N ALA A 68 36.60 13.40 -6.09
CA ALA A 68 38.05 13.23 -6.16
C ALA A 68 38.62 13.74 -7.51
N PHE A 69 37.98 13.41 -8.63
CA PHE A 69 38.38 13.85 -9.97
C PHE A 69 38.23 15.37 -10.15
N PHE A 70 37.12 15.95 -9.68
CA PHE A 70 36.98 17.40 -9.65
C PHE A 70 37.84 18.04 -8.56
N GLY A 71 38.08 17.36 -7.44
CA GLY A 71 39.01 17.82 -6.39
C GLY A 71 40.43 18.03 -6.92
N GLU A 72 40.98 17.06 -7.66
CA GLU A 72 42.31 17.15 -8.30
C GLU A 72 42.36 18.21 -9.44
N HIS A 73 41.22 18.60 -10.00
CA HIS A 73 41.13 19.55 -11.12
C HIS A 73 40.56 20.92 -10.73
N ASN A 74 40.05 21.08 -9.50
CA ASN A 74 39.53 22.35 -8.98
C ASN A 74 40.64 23.38 -8.74
N HIS A 75 41.91 22.95 -8.76
CA HIS A 75 43.08 23.84 -8.72
C HIS A 75 43.37 24.49 -10.09
N LEU A 76 42.71 24.07 -11.17
CA LEU A 76 42.77 24.71 -12.50
C LEU A 76 41.94 26.00 -12.52
N HIS A 77 42.40 27.01 -11.80
CA HIS A 77 41.80 28.34 -11.86
C HIS A 77 42.21 29.05 -13.16
N LEU A 78 41.25 29.74 -13.80
CA LEU A 78 41.48 30.67 -14.92
C LEU A 78 42.52 31.76 -14.60
N SER A 79 42.86 31.96 -13.33
CA SER A 79 43.94 32.87 -12.89
C SER A 79 45.32 32.46 -13.39
N ALA A 80 45.55 31.19 -13.73
CA ALA A 80 46.81 30.73 -14.35
C ALA A 80 46.99 31.24 -15.81
N LEU A 81 45.93 31.77 -16.45
CA LEU A 81 45.97 32.31 -17.82
C LEU A 81 46.41 33.78 -17.89
N GLY A 82 46.61 34.47 -16.75
CA GLY A 82 47.08 35.85 -16.70
C GLY A 82 46.36 36.79 -17.69
N ASP A 83 47.14 37.57 -18.45
CA ASP A 83 46.66 38.56 -19.44
C ASP A 83 45.85 37.97 -20.62
N ILE A 84 45.81 36.63 -20.77
CA ILE A 84 45.02 35.96 -21.81
C ILE A 84 43.55 35.80 -21.38
N GLY A 85 43.26 35.69 -20.09
CA GLY A 85 41.88 35.77 -19.57
C GLY A 85 41.24 37.11 -19.94
N ASP A 86 42.01 38.19 -19.79
CA ASP A 86 41.65 39.52 -20.25
C ASP A 86 41.54 39.61 -21.78
N ALA A 87 42.41 38.94 -22.54
CA ALA A 87 42.33 38.90 -24.00
C ALA A 87 41.09 38.15 -24.51
N ILE A 88 40.69 37.06 -23.86
CA ILE A 88 39.46 36.31 -24.16
C ILE A 88 38.24 37.15 -23.79
N SER A 89 38.26 37.82 -22.64
CA SER A 89 37.21 38.77 -22.26
C SER A 89 37.10 39.91 -23.27
N ARG A 90 38.22 40.53 -23.67
CA ARG A 90 38.27 41.56 -24.73
C ARG A 90 37.80 41.02 -26.08
N TYR A 91 38.12 39.78 -26.44
CA TYR A 91 37.65 39.15 -27.68
C TYR A 91 36.13 38.91 -27.66
N ASN A 92 35.58 38.42 -26.55
CA ASN A 92 34.14 38.26 -26.36
C ASN A 92 33.44 39.62 -26.41
N ASN A 93 33.98 40.63 -25.72
CA ASN A 93 33.49 42.01 -25.77
C ASN A 93 33.57 42.58 -27.21
N LEU A 94 34.64 42.30 -27.96
CA LEU A 94 34.76 42.69 -29.37
C LEU A 94 33.73 41.98 -30.26
N ARG A 95 33.43 40.70 -29.98
CA ARG A 95 32.41 39.95 -30.70
C ARG A 95 31.01 40.50 -30.41
N GLU A 96 30.73 40.82 -29.14
CA GLU A 96 29.50 41.50 -28.73
C GLU A 96 29.39 42.89 -29.36
N MET A 97 30.46 43.69 -29.35
CA MET A 97 30.48 44.99 -30.02
C MET A 97 30.26 44.88 -31.54
N LYS A 98 30.84 43.86 -32.19
CA LYS A 98 30.58 43.59 -33.62
C LYS A 98 29.13 43.20 -33.86
N LEU A 99 28.53 42.41 -32.97
CA LEU A 99 27.11 42.05 -33.03
C LEU A 99 26.22 43.29 -32.83
N CYS A 100 26.50 44.11 -31.81
CA CYS A 100 25.79 45.37 -31.57
C CYS A 100 25.91 46.32 -32.77
N LYS A 101 27.10 46.44 -33.37
CA LYS A 101 27.29 47.23 -34.60
C LYS A 101 26.40 46.72 -35.73
N ARG A 102 26.33 45.39 -35.94
CA ARG A 102 25.44 44.80 -36.96
C ARG A 102 23.97 45.05 -36.65
N ILE A 103 23.54 44.90 -35.39
CA ILE A 103 22.18 45.19 -34.94
C ILE A 103 21.82 46.65 -35.25
N ILE A 104 22.69 47.61 -34.89
CA ILE A 104 22.47 49.05 -35.14
C ILE A 104 22.34 49.35 -36.63
N VAL A 105 23.22 48.79 -37.46
CA VAL A 105 23.16 48.95 -38.92
C VAL A 105 21.83 48.45 -39.47
N HIS A 106 21.38 47.27 -39.07
CA HIS A 106 20.12 46.71 -39.56
C HIS A 106 18.87 47.40 -38.99
N ILE A 107 18.93 47.99 -37.78
CA ILE A 107 17.89 48.89 -37.26
C ILE A 107 17.78 50.14 -38.15
N ASP A 108 18.91 50.75 -38.53
CA ASP A 108 18.92 51.92 -39.40
C ASP A 108 18.41 51.60 -40.81
N GLU A 109 18.82 50.45 -41.38
CA GLU A 109 18.28 49.95 -42.65
C GLU A 109 16.76 49.78 -42.61
N MET A 110 16.20 49.23 -41.52
CA MET A 110 14.76 49.09 -41.34
C MET A 110 14.04 50.43 -41.18
N ARG A 111 14.63 51.41 -40.48
CA ARG A 111 14.08 52.77 -40.36
C ARG A 111 14.02 53.49 -41.71
N ASN A 112 15.04 53.26 -42.55
CA ASN A 112 15.19 53.87 -43.87
C ASN A 112 14.44 53.12 -44.99
N GLY A 113 13.79 51.99 -44.68
CA GLY A 113 12.91 51.27 -45.60
C GLY A 113 13.59 50.23 -46.50
N PHE A 114 14.82 49.82 -46.19
CA PHE A 114 15.57 48.81 -46.94
C PHE A 114 15.19 47.38 -46.52
N TYR A 115 13.91 47.04 -46.71
CA TYR A 115 13.32 45.78 -46.23
C TYR A 115 13.80 44.53 -46.99
N GLU A 116 14.26 44.69 -48.24
CA GLU A 116 14.74 43.59 -49.07
C GLU A 116 15.99 42.93 -48.47
N ASN A 117 16.88 43.73 -47.86
CA ASN A 117 18.08 43.24 -47.19
C ASN A 117 17.73 42.36 -45.99
N ILE A 118 16.74 42.78 -45.20
CA ILE A 118 16.26 42.03 -44.04
C ILE A 118 15.57 40.73 -44.48
N SER A 119 14.73 40.77 -45.53
CA SER A 119 14.10 39.56 -46.08
C SER A 119 15.13 38.56 -46.62
N ALA A 120 16.23 39.03 -47.21
CA ALA A 120 17.33 38.16 -47.63
C ALA A 120 18.04 37.49 -46.46
N ILE A 121 18.30 38.22 -45.36
CA ILE A 121 18.94 37.67 -44.15
C ILE A 121 18.02 36.67 -43.44
N ILE A 122 16.69 36.91 -43.43
CA ILE A 122 15.71 35.97 -42.84
C ILE A 122 15.83 34.58 -43.46
N LYS A 123 16.15 34.49 -44.76
CA LYS A 123 16.25 33.23 -45.51
C LYS A 123 17.60 32.51 -45.34
N THR A 124 18.50 33.02 -44.49
CA THR A 124 19.80 32.40 -44.22
C THR A 124 19.71 31.31 -43.17
N ASP A 125 20.62 30.33 -43.26
CA ASP A 125 20.77 29.25 -42.27
C ASP A 125 21.82 29.59 -41.18
N ASP A 126 22.37 30.82 -41.16
CA ASP A 126 23.37 31.25 -40.16
C ASP A 126 22.69 31.64 -38.83
N ILE A 127 23.02 30.89 -37.77
CA ILE A 127 22.51 31.10 -36.42
C ILE A 127 22.84 32.50 -35.87
N ASN A 128 24.02 33.05 -36.19
CA ASN A 128 24.39 34.38 -35.71
C ASN A 128 23.51 35.46 -36.34
N ASP A 129 23.11 35.26 -37.59
CA ASP A 129 22.23 36.17 -38.31
C ASP A 129 20.80 36.08 -37.77
N LEU A 130 20.31 34.87 -37.48
CA LEU A 130 19.03 34.68 -36.81
C LEU A 130 19.00 35.31 -35.40
N TYR A 131 20.07 35.14 -34.62
CA TYR A 131 20.19 35.74 -33.29
C TYR A 131 20.26 37.27 -33.35
N MET A 132 21.00 37.82 -34.32
CA MET A 132 21.08 39.25 -34.59
C MET A 132 19.70 39.82 -34.96
N LEU A 133 19.00 39.20 -35.92
CA LEU A 133 17.68 39.62 -36.36
C LEU A 133 16.65 39.60 -35.23
N ALA A 134 16.72 38.61 -34.34
CA ALA A 134 15.85 38.57 -33.16
C ALA A 134 16.01 39.81 -32.26
N HIS A 135 17.22 40.30 -32.05
CA HIS A 135 17.47 41.54 -31.31
C HIS A 135 17.01 42.79 -32.07
N VAL A 136 17.16 42.82 -33.39
CA VAL A 136 16.62 43.90 -34.24
C VAL A 136 15.09 43.98 -34.11
N PHE A 137 14.39 42.84 -34.20
CA PHE A 137 12.93 42.80 -34.04
C PHE A 137 12.46 43.06 -32.60
N LEU A 138 13.28 42.77 -31.58
CA LEU A 138 12.99 43.12 -30.19
C LEU A 138 12.97 44.64 -30.01
N PHE A 139 13.98 45.34 -30.54
CA PHE A 139 14.07 46.81 -30.50
C PHE A 139 12.80 47.49 -31.02
N PHE A 140 12.27 47.06 -32.17
CA PHE A 140 11.04 47.62 -32.74
C PHE A 140 9.75 47.22 -31.99
N ASN A 141 9.74 46.12 -31.22
CA ASN A 141 8.60 45.78 -30.36
C ASN A 141 8.55 46.69 -29.14
N ASP A 142 9.71 46.97 -28.52
CA ASP A 142 9.78 47.80 -27.33
C ASP A 142 9.49 49.27 -27.68
N ALA A 143 9.94 49.73 -28.85
CA ALA A 143 9.60 51.05 -29.38
C ALA A 143 8.08 51.27 -29.51
N LYS A 144 7.29 50.24 -29.82
CA LYS A 144 5.81 50.34 -29.90
C LYS A 144 5.14 50.65 -28.55
N SER A 145 5.81 50.37 -27.43
CA SER A 145 5.26 50.57 -26.08
C SER A 145 5.57 51.94 -25.45
N SER A 146 6.45 52.72 -26.09
CA SER A 146 6.75 54.11 -25.73
C SER A 146 6.16 55.04 -26.79
N GLU A 147 4.93 55.53 -26.57
CA GLU A 147 4.19 56.35 -27.55
C GLU A 147 4.81 57.73 -27.84
N GLU A 148 5.86 58.15 -27.12
CA GLU A 148 6.31 59.54 -27.14
C GLU A 148 7.46 59.88 -28.11
N ASP A 149 8.07 58.92 -28.84
CA ASP A 149 9.32 59.23 -29.59
C ASP A 149 9.52 58.55 -30.97
N ASN A 150 8.49 57.97 -31.60
CA ASN A 150 8.67 57.25 -32.87
C ASN A 150 8.23 58.03 -34.12
N ASN A 151 9.22 58.51 -34.89
CA ASN A 151 9.10 58.99 -36.29
C ASN A 151 8.77 57.88 -37.32
N LEU A 152 8.08 56.81 -36.94
CA LEU A 152 7.73 55.68 -37.81
C LEU A 152 6.24 55.72 -38.18
N ASP A 153 5.95 55.92 -39.46
CA ASP A 153 4.60 55.83 -40.01
C ASP A 153 4.00 54.42 -39.84
N ILE A 154 2.68 54.34 -39.65
CA ILE A 154 1.89 53.11 -39.42
C ILE A 154 2.20 52.07 -40.51
N ALA A 155 2.30 52.49 -41.77
CA ALA A 155 2.61 51.61 -42.90
C ALA A 155 4.00 50.93 -42.80
N ARG A 156 4.98 51.61 -42.20
CA ARG A 156 6.32 51.04 -41.97
C ARG A 156 6.28 50.05 -40.81
N LEU A 157 5.56 50.37 -39.75
CA LEU A 157 5.36 49.47 -38.61
C LEU A 157 4.69 48.16 -39.04
N ASP A 158 3.66 48.23 -39.88
CA ASP A 158 2.97 47.04 -40.41
C ASP A 158 3.91 46.17 -41.26
N ARG A 159 4.79 46.79 -42.05
CA ARG A 159 5.80 46.07 -42.84
C ARG A 159 6.84 45.37 -41.97
N ILE A 160 7.29 46.02 -40.89
CA ILE A 160 8.21 45.44 -39.91
C ILE A 160 7.57 44.25 -39.19
N LEU A 161 6.28 44.35 -38.84
CA LEU A 161 5.53 43.24 -38.25
C LEU A 161 5.37 42.06 -39.22
N ALA A 162 5.14 42.33 -40.51
CA ALA A 162 5.09 41.29 -41.53
C ALA A 162 6.43 40.54 -41.65
N LEU A 163 7.56 41.26 -41.68
CA LEU A 163 8.90 40.67 -41.71
C LEU A 163 9.22 39.87 -40.43
N LYS A 164 8.77 40.35 -39.27
CA LYS A 164 8.90 39.61 -38.01
C LYS A 164 8.14 38.28 -38.07
N ASN A 165 6.94 38.26 -38.65
CA ASN A 165 6.18 37.03 -38.82
C ASN A 165 6.86 36.08 -39.83
N GLU A 166 7.40 36.61 -40.93
CA GLU A 166 8.21 35.84 -41.88
C GLU A 166 9.45 35.21 -41.21
N PHE A 167 10.12 35.96 -40.33
CA PHE A 167 11.23 35.45 -39.52
C PHE A 167 10.80 34.34 -38.57
N ILE A 168 9.68 34.49 -37.86
CA ILE A 168 9.17 33.46 -36.94
C ILE A 168 8.83 32.18 -37.70
N GLU A 169 8.15 32.27 -38.85
CA GLU A 169 7.84 31.09 -39.67
C GLU A 169 9.10 30.44 -40.27
N THR A 170 10.10 31.23 -40.67
CA THR A 170 11.36 30.68 -41.19
C THR A 170 12.16 29.99 -40.09
N ALA A 171 12.25 30.60 -38.91
CA ALA A 171 12.85 29.99 -37.73
C ALA A 171 12.14 28.68 -37.37
N ARG A 172 10.81 28.68 -37.39
CA ARG A 172 10.01 27.46 -37.19
C ARG A 172 10.38 26.35 -38.18
N ASN A 173 10.36 26.64 -39.48
CA ASN A 173 10.69 25.66 -40.52
C ASN A 173 12.12 25.12 -40.39
N ASN A 174 13.07 25.99 -40.04
CA ASN A 174 14.45 25.60 -39.78
C ASN A 174 14.58 24.69 -38.56
N PHE A 175 13.83 24.95 -37.50
CA PHE A 175 13.80 24.08 -36.32
C PHE A 175 13.21 22.69 -36.64
N GLU A 176 12.10 22.63 -37.38
CA GLU A 176 11.47 21.37 -37.80
C GLU A 176 12.39 20.53 -38.71
N ARG A 177 13.06 21.17 -39.68
CA ARG A 177 14.06 20.52 -40.53
C ARG A 177 15.24 19.99 -39.70
N ALA A 178 15.81 20.83 -38.84
CA ALA A 178 16.92 20.45 -37.99
C ALA A 178 16.57 19.31 -37.02
N GLN A 179 15.33 19.25 -36.53
CA GLN A 179 14.84 18.15 -35.71
C GLN A 179 14.85 16.82 -36.49
N LYS A 180 14.34 16.80 -37.73
CA LYS A 180 14.35 15.61 -38.59
C LYS A 180 15.76 15.13 -38.92
N GLU A 181 16.68 16.07 -39.12
CA GLU A 181 18.11 15.81 -39.40
C GLU A 181 18.94 15.52 -38.14
N LYS A 182 18.35 15.62 -36.94
CA LYS A 182 19.04 15.53 -35.64
C LYS A 182 20.19 16.55 -35.47
N ASN A 183 20.06 17.73 -36.07
CA ASN A 183 21.05 18.81 -35.99
C ASN A 183 20.83 19.69 -34.75
N VAL A 184 21.41 19.27 -33.63
CA VAL A 184 21.34 19.95 -32.31
C VAL A 184 21.80 21.41 -32.37
N PHE A 185 22.80 21.72 -33.19
CA PHE A 185 23.37 23.07 -33.28
C PHE A 185 22.35 24.08 -33.82
N ILE A 186 21.72 23.76 -34.95
CA ILE A 186 20.69 24.62 -35.56
C ILE A 186 19.46 24.72 -34.63
N MET A 187 19.00 23.61 -34.06
CA MET A 187 17.87 23.62 -33.12
C MET A 187 18.13 24.58 -31.94
N LYS A 188 19.32 24.49 -31.33
CA LYS A 188 19.72 25.36 -30.21
C LYS A 188 19.81 26.82 -30.62
N GLY A 189 20.37 27.10 -31.80
CA GLY A 189 20.50 28.45 -32.34
C GLY A 189 19.15 29.12 -32.55
N THR A 190 18.25 28.42 -33.23
CA THR A 190 16.90 28.88 -33.55
C THR A 190 16.05 29.04 -32.28
N TYR A 191 16.15 28.10 -31.33
CA TYR A 191 15.50 28.22 -30.03
C TYR A 191 15.96 29.48 -29.27
N LYS A 192 17.26 29.73 -29.20
CA LYS A 192 17.82 30.93 -28.55
C LYS A 192 17.37 32.22 -29.24
N ALA A 193 17.32 32.25 -30.57
CA ALA A 193 16.85 33.41 -31.33
C ALA A 193 15.38 33.72 -31.01
N LEU A 194 14.48 32.73 -31.05
CA LEU A 194 13.07 32.97 -30.70
C LEU A 194 12.84 33.23 -29.22
N LYS A 195 13.71 32.76 -28.34
CA LYS A 195 13.70 33.10 -26.91
C LYS A 195 13.96 34.59 -26.66
N VAL A 196 14.83 35.23 -27.44
CA VAL A 196 15.05 36.69 -27.36
C VAL A 196 13.73 37.45 -27.61
N LEU A 197 12.90 36.94 -28.52
CA LEU A 197 11.59 37.53 -28.84
C LEU A 197 10.44 37.10 -27.92
N LYS A 198 10.71 36.25 -26.91
CA LYS A 198 9.67 35.62 -26.06
C LYS A 198 8.63 34.83 -26.88
N LYS A 199 9.09 34.16 -27.95
CA LYS A 199 8.26 33.37 -28.89
C LYS A 199 8.70 31.91 -29.00
N GLU A 200 9.54 31.45 -28.08
CA GLU A 200 10.06 30.08 -28.02
C GLU A 200 8.95 29.02 -27.85
N SER A 201 7.80 29.38 -27.28
CA SER A 201 6.67 28.46 -27.07
C SER A 201 6.12 27.85 -28.38
N VAL A 202 6.23 28.57 -29.50
CA VAL A 202 5.85 28.07 -30.83
C VAL A 202 6.70 26.86 -31.20
N LEU A 203 8.01 26.94 -30.99
CA LEU A 203 8.94 25.84 -31.26
C LEU A 203 8.70 24.66 -30.33
N VAL A 204 8.42 24.92 -29.04
CA VAL A 204 8.18 23.87 -28.04
C VAL A 204 6.95 23.05 -28.41
N ASN A 205 5.86 23.69 -28.84
CA ASN A 205 4.63 22.99 -29.23
C ASN A 205 4.83 22.08 -30.44
N ILE A 206 5.56 22.58 -31.44
CA ILE A 206 5.88 21.82 -32.65
C ILE A 206 6.83 20.68 -32.34
N PHE A 207 7.84 20.96 -31.51
CA PHE A 207 8.76 19.94 -31.03
C PHE A 207 7.98 18.79 -30.39
N MET A 208 7.05 19.10 -29.47
CA MET A 208 6.18 18.10 -28.83
C MET A 208 5.31 17.33 -29.84
N GLN A 209 4.69 18.01 -30.81
CA GLN A 209 3.86 17.36 -31.85
C GLN A 209 4.66 16.40 -32.74
N ASN A 210 5.94 16.68 -32.97
CA ASN A 210 6.82 15.87 -33.80
C ASN A 210 7.46 14.69 -33.06
N LEU A 211 7.44 14.69 -31.72
CA LEU A 211 7.96 13.58 -30.94
C LEU A 211 7.06 12.35 -31.10
N LYS A 212 7.66 11.17 -31.30
CA LYS A 212 6.88 9.93 -31.44
C LYS A 212 6.16 9.60 -30.16
N ILE A 213 6.75 9.92 -29.00
CA ILE A 213 6.18 9.60 -27.68
C ILE A 213 4.75 10.16 -27.49
N PHE A 214 4.43 11.33 -28.08
CA PHE A 214 3.10 11.93 -28.01
C PHE A 214 2.12 11.40 -29.07
N ASN A 215 2.64 10.69 -30.07
CA ASN A 215 1.87 10.08 -31.15
C ASN A 215 1.75 8.55 -30.99
N LEU A 216 2.21 7.99 -29.87
CA LEU A 216 2.06 6.56 -29.58
C LEU A 216 0.57 6.19 -29.48
N VAL A 217 0.16 5.23 -30.29
CA VAL A 217 -1.23 4.74 -30.31
C VAL A 217 -1.41 3.71 -29.20
N CYS A 218 -2.39 3.94 -28.33
CA CYS A 218 -2.88 2.89 -27.43
C CYS A 218 -3.84 1.99 -28.20
N GLU A 219 -3.34 0.90 -28.75
CA GLU A 219 -4.15 -0.15 -29.38
C GLU A 219 -4.64 -1.12 -28.30
N GLU A 220 -5.96 -1.19 -28.13
CA GLU A 220 -6.59 -2.14 -27.22
C GLU A 220 -6.60 -3.51 -27.89
N GLU A 221 -6.02 -4.52 -27.24
CA GLU A 221 -6.24 -5.91 -27.63
C GLU A 221 -7.61 -6.35 -27.10
N ASP A 222 -8.54 -6.68 -28.02
CA ASP A 222 -9.83 -7.31 -27.71
C ASP A 222 -9.61 -8.77 -27.28
N GLY A 223 -9.03 -8.95 -26.09
CA GLY A 223 -8.86 -10.24 -25.45
C GLY A 223 -9.74 -10.34 -24.22
N ASP A 224 -10.90 -11.00 -24.33
CA ASP A 224 -11.67 -11.37 -23.15
C ASP A 224 -10.94 -12.53 -22.44
N GLU A 225 -10.12 -12.20 -21.45
CA GLU A 225 -9.45 -13.20 -20.60
C GLU A 225 -10.50 -14.11 -19.95
N LEU A 226 -10.46 -15.39 -20.29
CA LEU A 226 -11.34 -16.42 -19.72
C LEU A 226 -10.99 -16.76 -18.27
N VAL A 227 -9.75 -16.48 -17.85
CA VAL A 227 -9.19 -16.78 -16.53
C VAL A 227 -8.53 -15.53 -15.97
N PHE A 228 -8.87 -15.16 -14.74
CA PHE A 228 -8.26 -14.05 -14.01
C PHE A 228 -7.65 -14.55 -12.69
N ASN A 229 -6.33 -14.49 -12.58
CA ASN A 229 -5.62 -14.97 -11.40
C ASN A 229 -5.39 -13.81 -10.41
N LEU A 230 -5.98 -13.94 -9.22
CA LEU A 230 -5.89 -12.92 -8.16
C LEU A 230 -4.57 -13.02 -7.39
N ASP A 231 -3.92 -14.18 -7.38
CA ASP A 231 -2.63 -14.42 -6.72
C ASP A 231 -1.47 -13.90 -7.57
N PHE A 232 -1.57 -14.05 -8.89
CA PHE A 232 -0.55 -13.67 -9.85
C PHE A 232 -1.16 -12.81 -10.96
N PHE A 233 -0.91 -11.51 -10.87
CA PHE A 233 -1.39 -10.57 -11.85
C PHE A 233 -0.56 -10.67 -13.15
N ASP A 234 -1.25 -10.77 -14.29
CA ASP A 234 -0.58 -10.84 -15.60
C ASP A 234 -0.19 -9.44 -16.11
N TYR A 235 1.11 -9.24 -16.30
CA TYR A 235 1.66 -8.02 -16.87
C TYR A 235 1.76 -8.06 -18.41
N SER A 236 1.23 -9.10 -19.06
CA SER A 236 1.28 -9.26 -20.53
C SER A 236 0.33 -8.33 -21.29
N THR A 237 -0.54 -7.60 -20.58
CA THR A 237 -1.58 -6.77 -21.19
C THR A 237 -1.03 -5.58 -21.96
N TRP A 238 -1.80 -5.11 -22.96
CA TRP A 238 -1.41 -4.02 -23.85
C TRP A 238 -0.91 -2.77 -23.11
N PHE A 239 -1.50 -2.45 -21.95
CA PHE A 239 -1.12 -1.26 -21.19
C PHE A 239 0.31 -1.33 -20.65
N PHE A 240 0.74 -2.48 -20.10
CA PHE A 240 2.10 -2.58 -19.56
C PHE A 240 3.14 -2.57 -20.69
N LYS A 241 2.87 -3.26 -21.80
CA LYS A 241 3.67 -3.16 -23.03
C LYS A 241 3.76 -1.72 -23.54
N PHE A 242 2.65 -0.97 -23.49
CA PHE A 242 2.62 0.44 -23.85
C PHE A 242 3.51 1.28 -22.93
N ILE A 243 3.45 1.09 -21.61
CA ILE A 243 4.32 1.80 -20.67
C ILE A 243 5.81 1.47 -20.94
N ASP A 244 6.13 0.22 -21.26
CA ASP A 244 7.48 -0.19 -21.63
C ASP A 244 7.93 0.53 -22.92
N THR A 245 7.05 0.61 -23.91
CA THR A 245 7.28 1.35 -25.16
C THR A 245 7.49 2.85 -24.92
N VAL A 246 6.72 3.44 -24.00
CA VAL A 246 6.92 4.85 -23.59
C VAL A 246 8.30 5.03 -22.97
N GLN A 247 8.71 4.13 -22.08
CA GLN A 247 10.03 4.17 -21.45
C GLN A 247 11.16 4.10 -22.50
N GLU A 248 11.10 3.13 -23.42
CA GLU A 248 12.08 2.97 -24.50
C GLU A 248 12.09 4.18 -25.45
N THR A 249 10.92 4.72 -25.80
CA THR A 249 10.83 5.90 -26.69
C THR A 249 11.40 7.14 -26.00
N TYR A 250 11.15 7.29 -24.69
CA TYR A 250 11.72 8.36 -23.87
C TYR A 250 13.25 8.31 -23.90
N GLU A 251 13.84 7.13 -23.69
CA GLU A 251 15.29 6.93 -23.74
C GLU A 251 15.89 7.36 -25.07
N ASN A 252 15.19 7.05 -26.17
CA ASN A 252 15.68 7.30 -27.52
C ASN A 252 15.52 8.76 -27.98
N GLU A 253 14.45 9.45 -27.59
CA GLU A 253 14.09 10.77 -28.14
C GLU A 253 14.34 11.95 -27.20
N LEU A 254 14.28 11.73 -25.88
CA LEU A 254 14.25 12.82 -24.90
C LEU A 254 15.53 12.92 -24.05
N ILE A 255 16.40 11.91 -24.10
CA ILE A 255 17.72 11.97 -23.46
C ILE A 255 18.61 12.96 -24.25
N ASN A 256 19.24 13.90 -23.54
CA ASN A 256 20.10 14.99 -24.05
C ASN A 256 19.38 16.24 -24.60
N LEU A 257 18.09 16.44 -24.32
CA LEU A 257 17.39 17.66 -24.72
C LEU A 257 17.86 18.93 -24.03
N GLU A 258 18.58 18.81 -22.91
CA GLU A 258 19.25 19.94 -22.24
C GLU A 258 20.25 20.66 -23.15
N ASP A 259 20.73 20.00 -24.20
CA ASP A 259 21.63 20.61 -25.18
C ASP A 259 20.92 21.67 -26.04
N VAL A 260 19.59 21.58 -26.18
CA VAL A 260 18.76 22.45 -27.03
C VAL A 260 17.80 23.32 -26.22
N LEU A 261 17.08 22.74 -25.25
CA LEU A 261 15.98 23.34 -24.52
C LEU A 261 16.35 23.62 -23.06
N ASP A 262 15.73 24.64 -22.47
CA ASP A 262 15.90 24.90 -21.04
C ASP A 262 15.23 23.80 -20.18
N ALA A 263 15.77 23.55 -18.98
CA ALA A 263 15.23 22.58 -18.04
C ALA A 263 13.73 22.78 -17.72
N GLN A 264 13.27 24.03 -17.62
CA GLN A 264 11.86 24.36 -17.38
C GLN A 264 10.93 23.90 -18.52
N VAL A 265 11.42 23.91 -19.75
CA VAL A 265 10.67 23.42 -20.92
C VAL A 265 10.59 21.90 -20.87
N ILE A 266 11.70 21.24 -20.55
CA ILE A 266 11.75 19.78 -20.42
C ILE A 266 10.81 19.30 -19.31
N GLN A 267 10.73 20.03 -18.20
CA GLN A 267 9.75 19.78 -17.14
C GLN A 267 8.31 19.83 -17.67
N LYS A 268 7.95 20.88 -18.43
CA LYS A 268 6.61 20.98 -19.05
C LYS A 268 6.31 19.85 -20.03
N ILE A 269 7.31 19.42 -20.81
CA ILE A 269 7.16 18.27 -21.72
C ILE A 269 6.86 17.00 -20.91
N ASN A 270 7.60 16.77 -19.83
CA ASN A 270 7.38 15.61 -18.96
C ASN A 270 6.01 15.67 -18.27
N GLU A 271 5.62 16.82 -17.72
CA GLU A 271 4.26 17.01 -17.17
C GLU A 271 3.20 16.66 -18.22
N LYS A 272 3.34 17.19 -19.44
CA LYS A 272 2.40 16.94 -20.53
C LYS A 272 2.31 15.47 -20.93
N LEU A 273 3.44 14.75 -20.93
CA LEU A 273 3.48 13.30 -21.20
C LEU A 273 2.58 12.55 -20.22
N PHE A 274 2.68 12.85 -18.93
CA PHE A 274 1.88 12.19 -17.90
C PHE A 274 0.40 12.63 -17.93
N GLU A 275 0.14 13.93 -18.12
CA GLU A 275 -1.23 14.48 -18.19
C GLU A 275 -2.03 13.97 -19.38
N THR A 276 -1.37 13.72 -20.51
CA THR A 276 -2.07 13.38 -21.77
C THR A 276 -1.88 11.92 -22.14
N VAL A 277 -0.66 11.51 -22.48
CA VAL A 277 -0.37 10.19 -23.01
C VAL A 277 -0.66 9.10 -21.97
N ILE A 278 -0.07 9.24 -20.78
CA ILE A 278 -0.25 8.25 -19.71
C ILE A 278 -1.67 8.28 -19.15
N SER A 279 -2.21 9.46 -18.86
CA SER A 279 -3.58 9.61 -18.36
C SER A 279 -4.63 9.02 -19.30
N ASN A 280 -4.51 9.25 -20.61
CA ASN A 280 -5.41 8.65 -21.60
C ASN A 280 -5.30 7.13 -21.63
N ALA A 281 -4.09 6.57 -21.54
CA ALA A 281 -3.88 5.12 -21.51
C ALA A 281 -4.49 4.48 -20.25
N VAL A 282 -4.31 5.10 -19.08
CA VAL A 282 -4.96 4.66 -17.82
C VAL A 282 -6.48 4.72 -17.96
N GLY A 283 -7.01 5.80 -18.56
CA GLY A 283 -8.45 5.95 -18.77
C GLY A 283 -9.05 4.90 -19.68
N LYS A 284 -8.35 4.53 -20.76
CA LYS A 284 -8.75 3.41 -21.62
C LYS A 284 -8.75 2.09 -20.88
N LEU A 285 -7.66 1.78 -20.16
CA LEU A 285 -7.50 0.53 -19.41
C LEU A 285 -8.65 0.29 -18.42
N LEU A 286 -9.06 1.32 -17.68
CA LEU A 286 -9.98 1.18 -16.54
C LEU A 286 -11.47 1.32 -16.92
N ARG A 287 -11.81 1.90 -18.08
CA ARG A 287 -13.19 2.31 -18.44
C ARG A 287 -14.21 1.16 -18.44
N MET A 288 -13.81 -0.05 -18.84
CA MET A 288 -14.73 -1.18 -19.05
C MET A 288 -14.49 -2.36 -18.09
N LYS A 289 -13.65 -2.19 -17.06
CA LYS A 289 -13.31 -3.28 -16.14
C LYS A 289 -14.37 -3.43 -15.04
N LYS A 290 -14.74 -4.68 -14.76
CA LYS A 290 -15.59 -5.06 -13.60
C LYS A 290 -14.83 -4.85 -12.30
N ASP A 291 -15.52 -4.75 -11.16
CA ASP A 291 -14.91 -4.28 -9.90
C ASP A 291 -13.67 -5.06 -9.45
N VAL A 292 -13.68 -6.39 -9.55
CA VAL A 292 -12.51 -7.21 -9.22
C VAL A 292 -11.32 -6.87 -10.14
N GLU A 293 -11.51 -6.94 -11.46
CA GLU A 293 -10.45 -6.63 -12.43
C GLU A 293 -9.99 -5.18 -12.26
N PHE A 294 -10.93 -4.25 -12.13
CA PHE A 294 -10.69 -2.82 -11.97
C PHE A 294 -9.75 -2.53 -10.81
N LEU A 295 -9.97 -3.11 -9.63
CA LEU A 295 -9.12 -2.89 -8.45
C LEU A 295 -7.69 -3.43 -8.64
N TRP A 296 -7.54 -4.56 -9.32
CA TRP A 296 -6.23 -5.12 -9.65
C TRP A 296 -5.51 -4.28 -10.70
N TYR A 297 -6.18 -3.92 -11.80
CA TYR A 297 -5.60 -3.04 -12.82
C TYR A 297 -5.27 -1.66 -12.24
N LEU A 298 -6.11 -1.09 -11.37
CA LEU A 298 -5.88 0.21 -10.74
C LEU A 298 -4.57 0.22 -9.93
N SER A 299 -4.39 -0.74 -9.03
CA SER A 299 -3.20 -0.81 -8.16
C SER A 299 -1.92 -1.15 -8.93
N ASN A 300 -1.99 -2.06 -9.90
CA ASN A 300 -0.84 -2.45 -10.71
C ASN A 300 -0.43 -1.36 -11.70
N SER A 301 -1.40 -0.71 -12.37
CA SER A 301 -1.11 0.42 -13.25
C SER A 301 -0.54 1.61 -12.48
N TYR A 302 -1.06 1.91 -11.27
CA TYR A 302 -0.48 2.93 -10.40
C TYR A 302 1.00 2.66 -10.11
N THR A 303 1.34 1.43 -9.73
CA THR A 303 2.72 1.02 -9.44
C THR A 303 3.61 1.13 -10.68
N ARG A 304 3.13 0.70 -11.85
CA ARG A 304 3.89 0.79 -13.11
C ARG A 304 4.13 2.25 -13.51
N VAL A 305 3.11 3.10 -13.46
CA VAL A 305 3.24 4.54 -13.75
C VAL A 305 4.17 5.21 -12.73
N GLN A 306 4.15 4.80 -11.46
CA GLN A 306 5.11 5.25 -10.46
C GLN A 306 6.55 4.86 -10.77
N SER A 307 6.77 3.64 -11.28
CA SER A 307 8.08 3.24 -11.77
C SER A 307 8.53 4.10 -12.95
N LEU A 308 7.65 4.36 -13.93
CA LEU A 308 7.96 5.21 -15.08
C LEU A 308 8.30 6.65 -14.65
N TYR A 309 7.54 7.22 -13.73
CA TYR A 309 7.82 8.57 -13.20
C TYR A 309 9.19 8.64 -12.53
N ARG A 310 9.54 7.66 -11.69
CA ARG A 310 10.87 7.60 -11.06
C ARG A 310 11.97 7.50 -12.10
N PHE A 311 11.75 6.67 -13.13
CA PHE A 311 12.66 6.53 -14.24
C PHE A 311 12.88 7.88 -14.96
N VAL A 312 11.82 8.56 -15.40
CA VAL A 312 11.90 9.87 -16.07
C VAL A 312 12.55 10.93 -15.17
N SER A 313 12.18 10.95 -13.89
CA SER A 313 12.71 11.90 -12.91
C SER A 313 14.20 11.72 -12.62
N THR A 314 14.77 10.56 -12.95
CA THR A 314 16.23 10.31 -12.83
C THR A 314 17.02 11.13 -13.85
N PHE A 315 16.43 11.46 -15.00
CA PHE A 315 17.06 12.29 -16.03
C PHE A 315 16.73 13.77 -15.85
N TYR A 316 15.47 14.10 -15.63
CA TYR A 316 15.03 15.48 -15.44
C TYR A 316 13.99 15.54 -14.34
N ALA A 317 14.37 16.13 -13.19
CA ALA A 317 13.47 16.28 -12.06
C ALA A 317 12.28 17.19 -12.44
N PHE A 318 11.07 16.72 -12.20
CA PHE A 318 9.83 17.49 -12.41
C PHE A 318 8.82 17.15 -11.32
N ASN A 319 8.07 18.15 -10.88
CA ASN A 319 7.17 18.03 -9.73
C ASN A 319 5.76 17.66 -10.20
N TYR A 320 5.54 16.37 -10.45
CA TYR A 320 4.25 15.86 -10.90
C TYR A 320 3.70 14.83 -9.92
N ASN A 321 2.47 15.05 -9.46
CA ASN A 321 1.81 14.12 -8.57
C ASN A 321 1.06 13.06 -9.38
N ILE A 322 1.64 11.86 -9.45
CA ILE A 322 1.02 10.71 -10.15
C ILE A 322 -0.38 10.41 -9.64
N ARG A 323 -0.65 10.69 -8.36
CA ARG A 323 -1.98 10.49 -7.76
C ARG A 323 -3.07 11.25 -8.54
N ASP A 324 -2.75 12.37 -9.16
CA ASP A 324 -3.72 13.21 -9.86
C ASP A 324 -4.31 12.49 -11.08
N ILE A 325 -3.51 11.68 -11.80
CA ILE A 325 -3.98 10.80 -12.89
C ILE A 325 -5.05 9.83 -12.40
N PHE A 326 -4.90 9.35 -11.15
CA PHE A 326 -5.75 8.30 -10.59
C PHE A 326 -6.90 8.84 -9.71
N SER A 327 -6.87 10.13 -9.39
CA SER A 327 -7.78 10.77 -8.42
C SER A 327 -9.26 10.50 -8.69
N GLN A 328 -9.67 10.60 -9.96
CA GLN A 328 -11.05 10.34 -10.39
C GLN A 328 -11.51 8.89 -10.13
N TYR A 329 -10.59 7.93 -10.08
CA TYR A 329 -10.90 6.51 -9.83
C TYR A 329 -11.01 6.15 -8.35
N PHE A 330 -10.61 7.06 -7.45
CA PHE A 330 -10.80 6.88 -6.02
C PHE A 330 -12.20 7.26 -5.55
N VAL A 331 -12.94 8.04 -6.36
CA VAL A 331 -14.32 8.40 -6.04
C VAL A 331 -15.18 7.14 -5.99
N GLY A 332 -15.72 6.83 -4.81
CA GLY A 332 -16.52 5.63 -4.59
C GLY A 332 -15.70 4.34 -4.49
N ILE A 333 -14.41 4.41 -4.17
CA ILE A 333 -13.54 3.23 -4.10
C ILE A 333 -13.99 2.23 -3.03
N SER A 334 -14.48 2.70 -1.89
CA SER A 334 -15.03 1.84 -0.84
C SER A 334 -16.23 1.02 -1.33
N LYS A 335 -17.06 1.59 -2.20
CA LYS A 335 -18.18 0.87 -2.82
C LYS A 335 -17.67 -0.27 -3.72
N ARG A 336 -16.66 -0.01 -4.57
CA ARG A 336 -16.08 -1.04 -5.45
C ARG A 336 -15.38 -2.16 -4.66
N GLU A 337 -14.66 -1.82 -3.60
CA GLU A 337 -14.06 -2.81 -2.70
C GLU A 337 -15.12 -3.69 -2.03
N ASN A 338 -16.25 -3.09 -1.63
CA ASN A 338 -17.39 -3.83 -1.09
C ASN A 338 -18.07 -4.72 -2.13
N GLU A 339 -18.26 -4.23 -3.36
CA GLU A 339 -18.82 -5.00 -4.48
C GLU A 339 -17.90 -6.17 -4.87
N CYS A 340 -16.58 -5.97 -4.84
CA CYS A 340 -15.59 -7.03 -4.99
C CYS A 340 -15.72 -8.10 -3.89
N CYS A 341 -15.81 -7.67 -2.63
CA CYS A 341 -16.03 -8.55 -1.47
C CYS A 341 -17.31 -9.39 -1.64
N ASP A 342 -18.43 -8.76 -2.01
CA ASP A 342 -19.71 -9.45 -2.21
C ASP A 342 -19.71 -10.38 -3.42
N PHE A 343 -19.07 -9.98 -4.52
CA PHE A 343 -18.92 -10.83 -5.69
C PHE A 343 -18.14 -12.11 -5.36
N VAL A 344 -17.00 -11.99 -4.67
CA VAL A 344 -16.17 -13.14 -4.29
C VAL A 344 -16.94 -14.05 -3.32
N LEU A 345 -17.60 -13.48 -2.30
CA LEU A 345 -18.40 -14.25 -1.36
C LEU A 345 -19.56 -14.98 -2.04
N SER A 346 -20.35 -14.28 -2.86
CA SER A 346 -21.52 -14.86 -3.57
C SER A 346 -21.12 -15.94 -4.57
N THR A 347 -19.95 -15.83 -5.19
CA THR A 347 -19.40 -16.88 -6.06
C THR A 347 -19.07 -18.14 -5.26
N MET A 348 -18.43 -18.00 -4.10
CA MET A 348 -18.06 -19.13 -3.24
C MET A 348 -19.26 -19.77 -2.53
N THR A 349 -20.33 -19.00 -2.26
CA THR A 349 -21.57 -19.52 -1.63
C THR A 349 -22.58 -20.05 -2.64
N GLY A 350 -22.32 -19.93 -3.95
CA GLY A 350 -23.21 -20.38 -5.02
C GLY A 350 -24.43 -19.47 -5.25
N GLU A 351 -24.41 -18.24 -4.73
CA GLU A 351 -25.49 -17.25 -4.94
C GLU A 351 -25.38 -16.54 -6.29
N LYS A 352 -24.17 -16.52 -6.89
CA LYS A 352 -23.93 -15.99 -8.24
C LYS A 352 -22.95 -16.89 -9.00
N GLU A 353 -23.21 -17.10 -10.29
CA GLU A 353 -22.24 -17.70 -11.20
C GLU A 353 -21.31 -16.65 -11.79
N ALA A 354 -20.00 -16.93 -11.75
CA ALA A 354 -19.00 -16.08 -12.37
C ALA A 354 -18.89 -16.39 -13.87
N GLN A 355 -19.02 -15.36 -14.71
CA GLN A 355 -18.84 -15.50 -16.17
C GLN A 355 -17.39 -15.84 -16.55
N LYS A 356 -16.41 -15.40 -15.74
CA LYS A 356 -14.97 -15.67 -15.89
C LYS A 356 -14.49 -16.57 -14.76
N LYS A 357 -13.43 -17.34 -15.03
CA LYS A 357 -12.79 -18.18 -13.99
C LYS A 357 -11.84 -17.33 -13.17
N TYR A 358 -12.20 -17.03 -11.93
CA TYR A 358 -11.31 -16.35 -10.99
C TYR A 358 -10.52 -17.38 -10.19
N VAL A 359 -9.21 -17.18 -10.04
CA VAL A 359 -8.31 -18.06 -9.27
C VAL A 359 -7.80 -17.32 -8.04
N LEU A 360 -7.87 -17.94 -6.87
CA LEU A 360 -7.38 -17.41 -5.60
C LEU A 360 -6.83 -18.55 -4.73
N LEU A 361 -5.65 -18.34 -4.16
CA LEU A 361 -4.83 -19.36 -3.51
C LEU A 361 -4.59 -20.60 -4.39
N ASN A 362 -4.31 -20.39 -5.68
CA ASN A 362 -4.16 -21.43 -6.71
C ASN A 362 -5.40 -22.31 -6.94
N GLU A 363 -6.58 -21.87 -6.48
CA GLU A 363 -7.84 -22.60 -6.65
C GLU A 363 -8.87 -21.73 -7.38
N GLN A 364 -9.63 -22.34 -8.30
CA GLN A 364 -10.76 -21.64 -8.92
C GLN A 364 -11.82 -21.28 -7.85
N LEU A 365 -12.35 -20.07 -7.91
CA LEU A 365 -13.55 -19.69 -7.16
C LEU A 365 -14.77 -20.43 -7.76
N HIS A 366 -15.41 -21.25 -6.95
CA HIS A 366 -16.60 -22.02 -7.31
C HIS A 366 -17.47 -22.24 -6.07
N ALA A 367 -18.74 -22.58 -6.28
CA ALA A 367 -19.66 -22.98 -5.23
C ALA A 367 -19.17 -24.25 -4.52
N GLU A 368 -19.69 -24.53 -3.32
CA GLU A 368 -19.43 -25.74 -2.53
C GLU A 368 -18.10 -25.78 -1.74
N GLN A 369 -17.43 -24.65 -1.57
CA GLN A 369 -16.29 -24.56 -0.66
C GLN A 369 -16.74 -24.66 0.80
N ASP A 370 -15.95 -25.34 1.64
CA ASP A 370 -16.23 -25.39 3.08
C ASP A 370 -16.11 -23.98 3.69
N GLU A 371 -16.96 -23.68 4.68
CA GLU A 371 -17.07 -22.33 5.27
C GLU A 371 -15.73 -21.79 5.80
N ARG A 372 -14.84 -22.67 6.29
CA ARG A 372 -13.52 -22.27 6.78
C ARG A 372 -12.64 -21.82 5.61
N THR A 373 -12.64 -22.55 4.50
CA THR A 373 -11.94 -22.15 3.26
C THR A 373 -12.48 -20.83 2.72
N ILE A 374 -13.81 -20.64 2.72
CA ILE A 374 -14.43 -19.36 2.33
C ILE A 374 -13.89 -18.22 3.20
N ILE A 375 -13.87 -18.37 4.53
CA ILE A 375 -13.36 -17.35 5.44
C ILE A 375 -11.87 -17.05 5.18
N LEU A 376 -11.03 -18.06 4.94
CA LEU A 376 -9.61 -17.86 4.62
C LEU A 376 -9.41 -17.10 3.30
N LYS A 377 -10.19 -17.43 2.27
CA LYS A 377 -10.16 -16.71 0.98
C LYS A 377 -10.66 -15.28 1.13
N MET A 378 -11.72 -15.05 1.89
CA MET A 378 -12.22 -13.71 2.22
C MET A 378 -11.14 -12.89 2.95
N LEU A 379 -10.39 -13.48 3.87
CA LEU A 379 -9.26 -12.80 4.52
C LEU A 379 -8.15 -12.43 3.54
N CYS A 380 -7.92 -13.22 2.49
CA CYS A 380 -6.98 -12.86 1.43
C CYS A 380 -7.49 -11.65 0.63
N ILE A 381 -8.78 -11.60 0.29
CA ILE A 381 -9.41 -10.43 -0.32
C ILE A 381 -9.26 -9.18 0.57
N TYR A 382 -9.50 -9.32 1.88
CA TYR A 382 -9.31 -8.23 2.83
C TYR A 382 -7.84 -7.76 2.88
N ASN A 383 -6.89 -8.69 2.81
CA ASN A 383 -5.48 -8.36 2.75
C ASN A 383 -5.11 -7.59 1.47
N PHE A 384 -5.66 -7.99 0.30
CA PHE A 384 -5.47 -7.22 -0.94
C PHE A 384 -6.04 -5.80 -0.84
N PHE A 385 -7.24 -5.65 -0.26
CA PHE A 385 -7.80 -4.34 0.05
C PHE A 385 -6.85 -3.53 0.94
N TYR A 386 -6.34 -4.12 2.03
CA TYR A 386 -5.43 -3.43 2.94
C TYR A 386 -4.16 -2.94 2.21
N MET A 387 -3.52 -3.82 1.43
CA MET A 387 -2.36 -3.47 0.61
C MET A 387 -2.66 -2.34 -0.40
N ARG A 388 -3.82 -2.37 -1.05
CA ARG A 388 -4.25 -1.30 -1.98
C ARG A 388 -4.50 0.00 -1.25
N SER A 389 -5.13 -0.05 -0.07
CA SER A 389 -5.44 1.13 0.73
C SER A 389 -4.19 1.88 1.18
N GLU A 390 -3.13 1.15 1.55
CA GLU A 390 -1.81 1.72 1.88
C GLU A 390 -1.10 2.28 0.64
N LEU A 391 -1.06 1.53 -0.47
CA LEU A 391 -0.41 1.94 -1.72
C LEU A 391 -1.04 3.21 -2.30
N LEU A 392 -2.36 3.21 -2.41
CA LEU A 392 -3.15 4.27 -3.05
C LEU A 392 -3.56 5.37 -2.06
N LYS A 393 -3.27 5.18 -0.77
CA LYS A 393 -3.56 6.11 0.32
C LYS A 393 -5.05 6.48 0.37
N TYR A 394 -5.90 5.47 0.51
CA TYR A 394 -7.33 5.66 0.67
C TYR A 394 -7.64 6.51 1.91
N ASP A 395 -8.76 7.22 1.87
CA ASP A 395 -9.21 8.03 2.99
C ASP A 395 -9.64 7.13 4.16
N SER A 396 -9.47 7.61 5.38
CA SER A 396 -9.77 6.83 6.60
C SER A 396 -11.22 6.35 6.66
N ASP A 397 -12.14 7.16 6.12
CA ASP A 397 -13.57 6.84 6.09
C ASP A 397 -13.85 5.68 5.13
N ASP A 398 -13.26 5.69 3.93
CA ASP A 398 -13.36 4.58 2.98
C ASP A 398 -12.82 3.29 3.60
N VAL A 399 -11.67 3.36 4.26
CA VAL A 399 -11.06 2.20 4.93
C VAL A 399 -11.98 1.65 6.02
N TYR A 400 -12.57 2.53 6.83
CA TYR A 400 -13.51 2.16 7.87
C TYR A 400 -14.77 1.50 7.30
N PHE A 401 -15.35 2.05 6.22
CA PHE A 401 -16.54 1.49 5.59
C PHE A 401 -16.29 0.10 5.01
N VAL A 402 -15.17 -0.11 4.33
CA VAL A 402 -14.81 -1.43 3.78
C VAL A 402 -14.57 -2.43 4.90
N LYS A 403 -13.84 -2.05 5.95
CA LYS A 403 -13.61 -2.91 7.12
C LYS A 403 -14.92 -3.34 7.79
N LYS A 404 -15.84 -2.40 7.99
CA LYS A 404 -17.15 -2.66 8.60
C LYS A 404 -17.99 -3.59 7.72
N HIS A 405 -17.97 -3.37 6.41
CA HIS A 405 -18.70 -4.19 5.45
C HIS A 405 -18.17 -5.62 5.41
N PHE A 406 -16.86 -5.79 5.27
CA PHE A 406 -16.18 -7.09 5.31
C PHE A 406 -16.57 -7.90 6.57
N LEU A 407 -16.47 -7.27 7.74
CA LEU A 407 -16.85 -7.90 9.02
C LEU A 407 -18.30 -8.37 9.00
N LYS A 408 -19.23 -7.53 8.53
CA LYS A 408 -20.65 -7.88 8.45
C LYS A 408 -20.89 -9.06 7.49
N SER A 409 -20.19 -9.12 6.36
CA SER A 409 -20.32 -10.23 5.40
C SER A 409 -19.82 -11.55 6.00
N VAL A 410 -18.68 -11.53 6.70
CA VAL A 410 -18.16 -12.70 7.43
C VAL A 410 -19.10 -13.13 8.56
N GLU A 411 -19.62 -12.18 9.34
CA GLU A 411 -20.59 -12.45 10.40
C GLU A 411 -21.86 -13.11 9.85
N THR A 412 -22.37 -12.60 8.71
CA THR A 412 -23.56 -13.15 8.06
C THR A 412 -23.34 -14.59 7.58
N LEU A 413 -22.18 -14.87 6.97
CA LEU A 413 -21.78 -16.22 6.56
C LEU A 413 -21.78 -17.19 7.75
N ILE A 414 -21.14 -16.79 8.85
CA ILE A 414 -21.04 -17.60 10.07
C ILE A 414 -22.43 -17.88 10.68
N MET A 415 -23.37 -16.93 10.58
CA MET A 415 -24.70 -17.05 11.16
C MET A 415 -25.63 -18.00 10.41
N LYS A 416 -25.46 -18.20 9.10
CA LYS A 416 -26.39 -18.96 8.23
C LYS A 416 -26.71 -20.36 8.77
N ASN A 417 -25.78 -21.00 9.49
CA ASN A 417 -25.94 -22.36 10.03
C ASN A 417 -25.65 -22.46 11.54
N LEU A 418 -25.71 -21.36 12.29
CA LEU A 418 -25.33 -21.34 13.70
C LEU A 418 -26.42 -21.97 14.60
N ARG A 419 -26.06 -23.05 15.30
CA ARG A 419 -26.85 -23.67 16.38
C ARG A 419 -26.22 -23.37 17.75
N TYR A 420 -27.03 -23.20 18.79
CA TYR A 420 -26.55 -22.94 20.16
C TYR A 420 -26.01 -24.21 20.84
N ASN A 421 -24.78 -24.61 20.51
CA ASN A 421 -24.10 -25.76 21.12
C ASN A 421 -22.57 -25.58 21.18
N LEU A 422 -21.88 -26.39 22.00
CA LEU A 422 -20.42 -26.31 22.19
C LEU A 422 -19.60 -26.57 20.90
N LYS A 423 -20.12 -27.36 19.96
CA LYS A 423 -19.44 -27.57 18.66
C LYS A 423 -19.31 -26.25 17.91
N ASN A 424 -20.39 -25.47 17.89
CA ASN A 424 -20.38 -24.15 17.26
C ASN A 424 -19.65 -23.10 18.09
N PHE A 425 -19.63 -23.20 19.43
CA PHE A 425 -18.73 -22.38 20.25
C PHE A 425 -17.27 -22.54 19.83
N ARG A 426 -16.80 -23.79 19.67
CA ARG A 426 -15.43 -24.06 19.22
C ARG A 426 -15.15 -23.42 17.86
N LYS A 427 -16.07 -23.59 16.91
CA LYS A 427 -15.98 -23.03 15.55
C LYS A 427 -15.91 -21.49 15.59
N LEU A 428 -16.78 -20.83 16.35
CA LEU A 428 -16.77 -19.38 16.53
C LEU A 428 -15.46 -18.89 17.18
N ASN A 429 -14.96 -19.62 18.17
CA ASN A 429 -13.70 -19.25 18.84
C ASN A 429 -12.50 -19.36 17.90
N GLU A 430 -12.48 -20.36 17.02
CA GLU A 430 -11.48 -20.49 15.96
C GLU A 430 -11.53 -19.28 15.01
N TYR A 431 -12.72 -18.89 14.53
CA TYR A 431 -12.88 -17.72 13.66
C TYR A 431 -12.55 -16.40 14.34
N PHE A 432 -13.00 -16.21 15.58
CA PHE A 432 -12.69 -15.02 16.37
C PHE A 432 -11.18 -14.85 16.51
N PHE A 433 -10.43 -15.93 16.75
CA PHE A 433 -8.98 -15.88 16.85
C PHE A 433 -8.31 -15.55 15.51
N ILE A 434 -8.79 -16.14 14.41
CA ILE A 434 -8.29 -15.83 13.06
C ILE A 434 -8.51 -14.36 12.74
N LEU A 435 -9.72 -13.84 12.96
CA LEU A 435 -10.06 -12.43 12.71
C LEU A 435 -9.26 -11.49 13.63
N LYS A 436 -9.10 -11.84 14.91
CA LYS A 436 -8.29 -11.06 15.85
C LYS A 436 -6.83 -10.93 15.42
N LYS A 437 -6.23 -11.99 14.85
CA LYS A 437 -4.85 -11.95 14.34
C LYS A 437 -4.63 -10.92 13.24
N VAL A 438 -5.66 -10.61 12.45
CA VAL A 438 -5.62 -9.58 11.40
C VAL A 438 -6.26 -8.25 11.86
N GLN A 439 -6.37 -8.03 13.18
CA GLN A 439 -6.92 -6.81 13.78
C GLN A 439 -8.39 -6.51 13.39
N LEU A 440 -9.16 -7.57 13.11
CA LEU A 440 -10.58 -7.55 12.82
C LEU A 440 -11.38 -8.09 14.00
N GLU A 441 -11.45 -7.36 15.10
CA GLU A 441 -12.22 -7.84 16.27
C GLU A 441 -13.74 -7.68 16.05
N SER A 442 -14.46 -8.80 15.98
CA SER A 442 -15.92 -8.82 15.94
C SER A 442 -16.50 -8.92 17.36
N LYS A 443 -17.12 -7.83 17.82
CA LYS A 443 -17.91 -7.82 19.06
C LYS A 443 -19.11 -8.78 18.95
N PHE A 444 -19.72 -8.86 17.77
CA PHE A 444 -20.87 -9.71 17.52
C PHE A 444 -20.56 -11.21 17.73
N ILE A 445 -19.45 -11.71 17.16
CA ILE A 445 -19.02 -13.11 17.37
C ILE A 445 -18.76 -13.38 18.86
N LYS A 446 -18.13 -12.42 19.55
CA LYS A 446 -17.86 -12.52 21.00
C LYS A 446 -19.14 -12.61 21.83
N ASP A 447 -20.13 -11.79 21.52
CA ASP A 447 -21.43 -11.80 22.19
C ASP A 447 -22.18 -13.12 21.91
N LYS A 448 -22.13 -13.64 20.68
CA LYS A 448 -22.71 -14.94 20.33
C LYS A 448 -22.02 -16.12 21.01
N MET A 449 -20.68 -16.10 21.14
CA MET A 449 -19.98 -17.10 21.92
C MET A 449 -20.46 -17.11 23.39
N ARG A 450 -20.66 -15.93 23.99
CA ARG A 450 -21.19 -15.80 25.35
C ARG A 450 -22.61 -16.36 25.46
N GLU A 451 -23.48 -16.06 24.49
CA GLU A 451 -24.85 -16.57 24.44
C GLU A 451 -24.89 -18.10 24.33
N ILE A 452 -24.10 -18.69 23.43
CA ILE A 452 -24.00 -20.15 23.31
C ILE A 452 -23.54 -20.78 24.63
N PHE A 453 -22.53 -20.17 25.26
CA PHE A 453 -21.99 -20.67 26.52
C PHE A 453 -23.01 -20.59 27.66
N GLY A 454 -23.74 -19.48 27.78
CA GLY A 454 -24.81 -19.30 28.77
C GLY A 454 -25.95 -20.30 28.57
N ASN A 455 -26.47 -20.40 27.35
CA ASN A 455 -27.55 -21.34 27.02
C ASN A 455 -27.15 -22.80 27.26
N TYR A 456 -25.90 -23.17 26.96
CA TYR A 456 -25.39 -24.51 27.24
C TYR A 456 -25.40 -24.79 28.74
N LEU A 457 -24.85 -23.87 29.55
CA LEU A 457 -24.80 -24.02 31.00
C LEU A 457 -26.20 -24.12 31.61
N ASP A 458 -27.14 -23.28 31.16
CA ASP A 458 -28.52 -23.30 31.67
C ASP A 458 -29.25 -24.60 31.32
N ASN A 459 -29.00 -25.17 30.15
CA ASN A 459 -29.56 -26.48 29.79
C ASN A 459 -28.95 -27.60 30.63
N SER A 460 -27.62 -27.64 30.81
CA SER A 460 -26.98 -28.60 31.71
C SER A 460 -27.50 -28.49 33.15
N LYS A 461 -27.78 -27.26 33.63
CA LYS A 461 -28.40 -27.00 34.93
C LYS A 461 -29.84 -27.53 35.01
N LYS A 462 -30.65 -27.36 33.96
CA LYS A 462 -32.01 -27.92 33.89
C LYS A 462 -31.99 -29.45 33.97
N ASP A 463 -31.11 -30.09 33.21
CA ASP A 463 -30.95 -31.54 33.22
C ASP A 463 -30.52 -32.05 34.61
N LEU A 464 -29.52 -31.40 35.22
CA LEU A 464 -29.11 -31.71 36.60
C LEU A 464 -30.25 -31.57 37.60
N LYS A 465 -31.04 -30.50 37.49
CA LYS A 465 -32.19 -30.28 38.37
C LYS A 465 -33.23 -31.39 38.23
N ILE A 466 -33.47 -31.90 37.03
CA ILE A 466 -34.38 -33.04 36.78
C ILE A 466 -33.81 -34.31 37.42
N ILE A 467 -32.52 -34.59 37.21
CA ILE A 467 -31.84 -35.76 37.79
C ILE A 467 -31.90 -35.70 39.32
N ILE A 468 -31.55 -34.57 39.92
CA ILE A 468 -31.51 -34.41 41.38
C ILE A 468 -32.91 -34.48 42.00
N LYS A 469 -33.93 -33.90 41.34
CA LYS A 469 -35.33 -34.00 41.79
C LYS A 469 -35.88 -35.42 41.78
N SER A 470 -35.26 -36.35 41.04
CA SER A 470 -35.62 -37.76 41.11
C SER A 470 -35.16 -38.45 42.40
N LEU A 471 -34.40 -37.76 43.26
CA LEU A 471 -34.11 -38.23 44.61
C LEU A 471 -35.38 -38.16 45.46
N THR A 472 -35.96 -39.32 45.75
CA THR A 472 -37.04 -39.52 46.71
C THR A 472 -36.65 -40.53 47.78
N ILE A 473 -37.32 -40.51 48.93
CA ILE A 473 -37.10 -41.47 50.02
C ILE A 473 -37.38 -42.91 49.58
N ASP A 474 -38.38 -43.11 48.72
CA ASP A 474 -38.77 -44.44 48.22
C ASP A 474 -37.77 -44.98 47.19
N ASP A 475 -37.06 -44.10 46.47
CA ASP A 475 -36.06 -44.50 45.47
C ASP A 475 -34.72 -44.89 46.10
N LEU A 476 -34.43 -44.48 47.34
CA LEU A 476 -33.20 -44.87 48.04
C LEU A 476 -33.11 -46.39 48.26
N CYS A 477 -34.27 -47.06 48.46
CA CYS A 477 -34.36 -48.51 48.69
C CYS A 477 -34.32 -49.34 47.40
N LYS A 478 -34.39 -48.74 46.21
CA LYS A 478 -34.40 -49.45 44.92
C LYS A 478 -32.98 -49.66 44.41
N LYS A 479 -32.68 -50.84 43.86
CA LYS A 479 -31.36 -51.17 43.26
C LYS A 479 -31.19 -50.62 41.84
N GLU A 480 -32.27 -50.42 41.09
CA GLU A 480 -32.23 -49.99 39.69
C GLU A 480 -32.57 -48.51 39.53
N ASN A 481 -32.00 -47.85 38.51
CA ASN A 481 -32.31 -46.48 38.11
C ASN A 481 -32.08 -45.39 39.17
N ARG A 482 -31.12 -45.61 40.07
CA ARG A 482 -30.78 -44.71 41.18
C ARG A 482 -30.29 -43.35 40.66
N MET A 483 -30.64 -42.29 41.38
CA MET A 483 -30.26 -40.91 41.03
C MET A 483 -28.73 -40.77 40.89
N VAL A 484 -27.96 -41.45 41.76
CA VAL A 484 -26.49 -41.42 41.74
C VAL A 484 -25.89 -41.91 40.43
N ASP A 485 -26.43 -43.00 39.87
CA ASP A 485 -25.94 -43.58 38.62
C ASP A 485 -26.24 -42.63 37.44
N LYS A 486 -27.44 -42.03 37.44
CA LYS A 486 -27.84 -41.02 36.47
C LYS A 486 -26.96 -39.77 36.56
N LEU A 487 -26.65 -39.32 37.77
CA LEU A 487 -25.78 -38.15 38.01
C LEU A 487 -24.35 -38.42 37.53
N ILE A 488 -23.76 -39.56 37.90
CA ILE A 488 -22.41 -39.94 37.45
C ILE A 488 -22.36 -40.08 35.93
N TYR A 489 -23.37 -40.74 35.34
CA TYR A 489 -23.47 -40.87 33.89
C TYR A 489 -23.56 -39.51 33.20
N PHE A 490 -24.38 -38.60 33.72
CA PHE A 490 -24.50 -37.23 33.22
C PHE A 490 -23.17 -36.48 33.31
N LEU A 491 -22.54 -36.42 34.49
CA LEU A 491 -21.27 -35.72 34.71
C LEU A 491 -20.14 -36.29 33.82
N LYS A 492 -20.08 -37.61 33.66
CA LYS A 492 -19.12 -38.27 32.75
C LYS A 492 -19.36 -37.87 31.30
N THR A 493 -20.62 -37.78 30.89
CA THR A 493 -21.01 -37.40 29.52
C THR A 493 -20.73 -35.92 29.26
N GLU A 494 -21.04 -35.04 30.20
CA GLU A 494 -20.77 -33.61 30.11
C GLU A 494 -19.26 -33.32 30.08
N ASN A 495 -18.47 -33.94 30.95
CA ASN A 495 -17.01 -33.78 30.91
C ASN A 495 -16.45 -34.18 29.54
N LYS A 496 -16.88 -35.33 28.99
CA LYS A 496 -16.46 -35.76 27.64
C LYS A 496 -16.85 -34.75 26.55
N LYS A 497 -18.06 -34.20 26.59
CA LYS A 497 -18.51 -33.18 25.63
C LYS A 497 -17.69 -31.89 25.76
N ILE A 498 -17.48 -31.41 26.98
CA ILE A 498 -16.74 -30.18 27.27
C ILE A 498 -15.30 -30.30 26.79
N GLN A 499 -14.59 -31.37 27.17
CA GLN A 499 -13.20 -31.60 26.77
C GLN A 499 -13.02 -31.74 25.25
N LYS A 500 -14.07 -32.18 24.53
CA LYS A 500 -14.05 -32.28 23.06
C LYS A 500 -14.06 -30.91 22.36
N TYR A 501 -14.69 -29.89 22.98
CA TYR A 501 -14.99 -28.62 22.32
C TYR A 501 -14.34 -27.39 22.98
N VAL A 502 -14.06 -27.46 24.28
CA VAL A 502 -13.38 -26.41 25.05
C VAL A 502 -12.03 -26.95 25.48
N LYS A 503 -10.97 -26.13 25.37
CA LYS A 503 -9.60 -26.55 25.68
C LYS A 503 -9.07 -25.90 26.96
N GLY A 504 -8.21 -26.63 27.67
CA GLY A 504 -7.38 -26.09 28.75
C GLY A 504 -8.16 -25.70 30.01
N PRO A 505 -7.69 -24.69 30.77
CA PRO A 505 -8.29 -24.27 32.04
C PRO A 505 -9.77 -23.88 31.92
N ASN A 506 -10.20 -23.35 30.78
CA ASN A 506 -11.59 -22.96 30.55
C ASN A 506 -12.54 -24.17 30.51
N ALA A 507 -12.08 -25.33 30.06
CA ALA A 507 -12.86 -26.57 30.07
C ALA A 507 -13.09 -27.05 31.50
N LEU A 508 -12.04 -26.97 32.33
CA LEU A 508 -12.10 -27.31 33.76
C LEU A 508 -13.03 -26.35 34.51
N ALA A 509 -12.91 -25.05 34.27
CA ALA A 509 -13.77 -24.04 34.89
C ALA A 509 -15.25 -24.24 34.53
N LEU A 510 -15.57 -24.51 33.26
CA LEU A 510 -16.95 -24.81 32.85
C LEU A 510 -17.48 -26.07 33.53
N PHE A 511 -16.68 -27.14 33.57
CA PHE A 511 -17.09 -28.38 34.22
C PHE A 511 -17.26 -28.20 35.74
N TYR A 512 -16.39 -27.42 36.38
CA TYR A 512 -16.51 -27.07 37.79
C TYR A 512 -17.84 -26.37 38.09
N ASN A 513 -18.25 -25.40 37.29
CA ASN A 513 -19.55 -24.71 37.47
C ASN A 513 -20.75 -25.67 37.39
N ILE A 514 -20.65 -26.76 36.61
CA ILE A 514 -21.68 -27.79 36.53
C ILE A 514 -21.67 -28.67 37.79
N VAL A 515 -20.49 -29.05 38.28
CA VAL A 515 -20.32 -29.84 39.51
C VAL A 515 -20.78 -29.05 40.74
N ASP A 516 -20.42 -27.77 40.83
CA ASP A 516 -20.81 -26.86 41.91
C ASP A 516 -22.33 -26.66 41.95
N TYR A 517 -22.96 -26.48 40.78
CA TYR A 517 -24.41 -26.45 40.69
C TYR A 517 -25.06 -27.77 41.11
N ALA A 518 -24.48 -28.91 40.74
CA ALA A 518 -24.98 -30.22 41.16
C ALA A 518 -24.88 -30.39 42.69
N HIS A 519 -23.76 -29.97 43.29
CA HIS A 519 -23.57 -29.93 44.74
C HIS A 519 -24.68 -29.12 45.42
N ASP A 520 -24.84 -27.86 45.03
CA ASP A 520 -25.78 -26.93 45.66
C ASP A 520 -27.23 -27.41 45.55
N HIS A 521 -27.61 -27.95 44.38
CA HIS A 521 -28.96 -28.47 44.19
C HIS A 521 -29.20 -29.78 44.94
N LEU A 522 -28.21 -30.67 44.98
CA LEU A 522 -28.30 -31.92 45.73
C LEU A 522 -28.42 -31.63 47.21
N TYR A 523 -27.60 -30.72 47.74
CA TYR A 523 -27.70 -30.27 49.13
C TYR A 523 -29.10 -29.75 49.47
N LYS A 524 -29.63 -28.82 48.67
CA LYS A 524 -30.99 -28.30 48.85
C LYS A 524 -32.04 -29.40 48.83
N GLN A 525 -31.94 -30.35 47.89
CA GLN A 525 -32.88 -31.46 47.79
C GLN A 525 -32.79 -32.38 49.02
N ILE A 526 -31.58 -32.66 49.51
CA ILE A 526 -31.38 -33.49 50.70
C ILE A 526 -32.11 -32.91 51.91
N LEU A 527 -32.02 -31.58 52.09
CA LEU A 527 -32.68 -30.89 53.19
C LEU A 527 -34.22 -30.95 53.14
N THR A 528 -34.83 -31.31 52.01
CA THR A 528 -36.29 -31.42 51.88
C THR A 528 -36.84 -32.78 52.31
N LEU A 529 -35.99 -33.76 52.57
CA LEU A 529 -36.38 -35.14 52.85
C LEU A 529 -36.10 -35.50 54.32
N THR A 530 -36.82 -36.52 54.80
CA THR A 530 -36.64 -37.07 56.15
C THR A 530 -36.12 -38.49 56.10
N TYR A 531 -35.00 -38.77 56.77
CA TYR A 531 -34.26 -40.03 56.69
C TYR A 531 -34.33 -40.82 57.99
N ASP A 532 -34.49 -42.13 57.88
CA ASP A 532 -34.03 -43.07 58.89
C ASP A 532 -32.55 -43.41 58.66
N ARG A 533 -31.94 -44.10 59.62
CA ARG A 533 -30.50 -44.39 59.61
C ARG A 533 -30.07 -45.21 58.40
N GLU A 534 -30.89 -46.19 57.99
CA GLU A 534 -30.57 -47.06 56.84
C GLU A 534 -30.55 -46.24 55.55
N ARG A 535 -31.57 -45.40 55.31
CA ARG A 535 -31.64 -44.54 54.13
C ARG A 535 -30.57 -43.45 54.12
N ALA A 536 -30.22 -42.90 55.29
CA ALA A 536 -29.11 -41.96 55.41
C ALA A 536 -27.77 -42.63 55.06
N TYR A 537 -27.55 -43.86 55.50
CA TYR A 537 -26.33 -44.63 55.18
C TYR A 537 -26.21 -44.93 53.69
N ILE A 538 -27.34 -45.26 53.05
CA ILE A 538 -27.41 -45.44 51.61
C ILE A 538 -27.01 -44.15 50.86
N LEU A 539 -27.60 -43.01 51.22
CA LEU A 539 -27.29 -41.72 50.61
C LEU A 539 -25.83 -41.30 50.84
N TYR A 540 -25.27 -41.57 52.02
CA TYR A 540 -23.85 -41.35 52.31
C TYR A 540 -22.95 -42.12 51.33
N ASN A 541 -23.24 -43.39 51.09
CA ASN A 541 -22.49 -44.20 50.13
C ASN A 541 -22.67 -43.70 48.68
N ASP A 542 -23.85 -43.22 48.32
CA ASP A 542 -24.12 -42.62 47.01
C ASP A 542 -23.26 -41.35 46.82
N VAL A 543 -23.23 -40.44 47.80
CA VAL A 543 -22.40 -39.23 47.80
C VAL A 543 -20.91 -39.56 47.72
N GLU A 544 -20.44 -40.54 48.51
CA GLU A 544 -19.05 -41.01 48.47
C GLU A 544 -18.70 -41.60 47.09
N THR A 545 -19.66 -42.23 46.41
CA THR A 545 -19.47 -42.77 45.05
C THR A 545 -19.27 -41.65 44.04
N VAL A 546 -20.07 -40.57 44.11
CA VAL A 546 -19.88 -39.37 43.27
C VAL A 546 -18.52 -38.72 43.56
N ARG A 547 -18.15 -38.58 44.83
CA ARG A 547 -16.87 -38.01 45.27
C ARG A 547 -15.68 -38.80 44.73
N LYS A 548 -15.68 -40.13 44.89
CA LYS A 548 -14.67 -41.04 44.31
C LYS A 548 -14.61 -40.94 42.78
N PHE A 549 -15.74 -40.72 42.11
CA PHE A 549 -15.77 -40.50 40.67
C PHE A 549 -15.09 -39.17 40.29
N LEU A 550 -15.40 -38.06 40.97
CA LEU A 550 -14.77 -36.75 40.73
C LEU A 550 -13.25 -36.79 40.98
N LYS A 551 -12.83 -37.46 42.07
CA LYS A 551 -11.42 -37.78 42.38
C LYS A 551 -10.71 -38.46 41.23
N LYS A 552 -11.30 -39.54 40.71
CA LYS A 552 -10.74 -40.31 39.57
C LYS A 552 -10.61 -39.44 38.32
N MET A 553 -11.48 -38.45 38.13
CA MET A 553 -11.38 -37.52 37.01
C MET A 553 -10.33 -36.42 37.21
N LYS A 554 -9.62 -36.38 38.34
CA LYS A 554 -8.70 -35.30 38.72
C LYS A 554 -9.37 -33.92 38.71
N VAL A 555 -10.65 -33.88 39.06
CA VAL A 555 -11.44 -32.66 39.23
C VAL A 555 -11.50 -32.34 40.73
N PHE A 556 -11.63 -31.05 41.09
CA PHE A 556 -11.78 -30.61 42.46
C PHE A 556 -12.88 -31.41 43.20
N GLU A 557 -12.50 -32.14 44.24
CA GLU A 557 -13.41 -32.91 45.13
C GLU A 557 -14.15 -32.01 46.13
N THR A 558 -13.66 -30.78 46.32
CA THR A 558 -14.01 -29.89 47.42
C THR A 558 -15.51 -29.71 47.65
N PRO A 559 -16.37 -29.50 46.62
CA PRO A 559 -17.81 -29.40 46.86
C PRO A 559 -18.41 -30.68 47.47
N PHE A 560 -18.01 -31.86 46.98
CA PHE A 560 -18.54 -33.13 47.47
C PHE A 560 -17.88 -33.65 48.75
N ASP A 561 -16.70 -33.12 49.12
CA ASP A 561 -16.13 -33.33 50.45
C ASP A 561 -17.02 -32.69 51.52
N THR A 562 -17.48 -31.45 51.31
CA THR A 562 -18.47 -30.80 52.20
C THR A 562 -19.78 -31.57 52.27
N LEU A 563 -20.31 -32.04 51.12
CA LEU A 563 -21.55 -32.80 51.09
C LEU A 563 -21.46 -34.12 51.85
N LYS A 564 -20.29 -34.78 51.79
CA LYS A 564 -20.02 -35.99 52.55
C LYS A 564 -20.05 -35.72 54.05
N ASN A 565 -19.36 -34.68 54.51
CA ASN A 565 -19.34 -34.32 55.93
C ASN A 565 -20.76 -34.00 56.45
N ILE A 566 -21.58 -33.35 55.62
CA ILE A 566 -23.00 -33.12 55.88
C ILE A 566 -23.76 -34.45 56.03
N MET A 567 -23.46 -35.46 55.19
CA MET A 567 -24.11 -36.76 55.26
C MET A 567 -23.69 -37.56 56.50
N GLU A 568 -22.47 -37.38 57.01
CA GLU A 568 -22.03 -38.05 58.26
C GLU A 568 -22.94 -37.69 59.44
N LEU A 569 -23.35 -36.42 59.55
CA LEU A 569 -24.28 -35.96 60.59
C LEU A 569 -25.64 -36.69 60.57
N LEU A 570 -26.09 -37.16 59.39
CA LEU A 570 -27.34 -37.89 59.24
C LEU A 570 -27.20 -39.38 59.61
N VAL A 571 -25.99 -39.93 59.61
CA VAL A 571 -25.72 -41.37 59.77
C VAL A 571 -25.26 -41.73 61.20
N LEU A 572 -24.56 -40.82 61.87
CA LEU A 572 -23.97 -41.06 63.18
C LEU A 572 -25.01 -41.39 64.28
N GLU A 573 -24.65 -42.31 65.17
CA GLU A 573 -25.41 -42.57 66.40
C GLU A 573 -25.31 -41.39 67.37
N LYS A 574 -26.28 -41.23 68.27
CA LYS A 574 -26.39 -40.09 69.19
C LYS A 574 -25.08 -39.81 69.93
N ASP A 575 -24.49 -40.85 70.53
CA ASP A 575 -23.31 -40.71 71.39
C ASP A 575 -22.07 -40.26 70.60
N VAL A 576 -21.92 -40.73 69.36
CA VAL A 576 -20.82 -40.34 68.46
C VAL A 576 -21.08 -38.97 67.84
N LEU A 577 -22.35 -38.65 67.54
CA LEU A 577 -22.77 -37.37 67.00
C LEU A 577 -22.48 -36.23 67.97
N ALA A 578 -22.72 -36.43 69.28
CA ALA A 578 -22.41 -35.43 70.31
C ALA A 578 -20.92 -35.04 70.31
N ILE A 579 -20.03 -36.02 70.16
CA ILE A 579 -18.57 -35.77 70.06
C ILE A 579 -18.23 -35.07 68.73
N TYR A 580 -18.84 -35.54 67.64
CA TYR A 580 -18.55 -35.05 66.29
C TYR A 580 -18.97 -33.58 66.12
N VAL A 581 -20.20 -33.22 66.52
CA VAL A 581 -20.73 -31.85 66.40
C VAL A 581 -19.89 -30.83 67.17
N HIS A 582 -19.28 -31.22 68.28
CA HIS A 582 -18.43 -30.35 69.10
C HIS A 582 -17.04 -30.15 68.51
N GLY A 583 -16.50 -31.15 67.82
CA GLY A 583 -15.21 -31.08 67.12
C GLY A 583 -15.29 -30.47 65.72
N PHE A 584 -16.48 -30.38 65.14
CA PHE A 584 -16.68 -30.02 63.74
C PHE A 584 -16.71 -28.49 63.52
N LYS A 585 -15.55 -27.90 63.22
CA LYS A 585 -15.40 -26.44 63.01
C LYS A 585 -15.80 -25.94 61.61
N GLU A 586 -16.08 -26.83 60.67
CA GLU A 586 -16.29 -26.47 59.25
C GLU A 586 -17.71 -25.96 58.94
N LEU A 587 -18.69 -26.19 59.83
CA LEU A 587 -20.08 -25.75 59.64
C LEU A 587 -20.60 -24.96 60.84
N GLU A 588 -21.39 -23.91 60.58
CA GLU A 588 -22.06 -23.14 61.63
C GLU A 588 -23.11 -23.99 62.37
N ARG A 589 -23.29 -23.75 63.69
CA ARG A 589 -24.30 -24.46 64.51
C ARG A 589 -25.72 -24.37 63.94
N SER A 590 -26.07 -23.23 63.32
CA SER A 590 -27.34 -22.99 62.62
C SER A 590 -27.56 -24.00 61.49
N GLU A 591 -26.51 -24.31 60.75
CA GLU A 591 -26.51 -25.22 59.61
C GLU A 591 -26.55 -26.68 60.04
N ILE A 592 -25.77 -27.06 61.07
CA ILE A 592 -25.84 -28.38 61.70
C ILE A 592 -27.27 -28.67 62.16
N LYS A 593 -27.91 -27.71 62.84
CA LYS A 593 -29.32 -27.83 63.26
C LYS A 593 -30.26 -28.01 62.07
N ARG A 594 -30.01 -27.33 60.94
CA ARG A 594 -30.82 -27.47 59.72
C ARG A 594 -30.72 -28.89 59.15
N ILE A 595 -29.51 -29.46 59.14
CA ILE A 595 -29.24 -30.82 58.65
C ILE A 595 -29.88 -31.86 59.58
N LEU A 596 -29.69 -31.75 60.90
CA LEU A 596 -30.23 -32.74 61.86
C LEU A 596 -31.76 -32.83 61.85
N LYS A 597 -32.47 -31.75 61.50
CA LYS A 597 -33.93 -31.76 61.32
C LYS A 597 -34.41 -32.73 60.24
N CYS A 598 -33.54 -33.11 59.31
CA CYS A 598 -33.84 -34.10 58.28
C CYS A 598 -33.80 -35.53 58.83
N ARG A 599 -33.41 -35.76 60.08
CA ARG A 599 -33.47 -37.10 60.69
C ARG A 599 -34.84 -37.39 61.28
N LYS A 600 -35.34 -38.61 61.07
CA LYS A 600 -36.61 -39.07 61.65
C LYS A 600 -36.59 -39.07 63.18
N ASP A 601 -35.42 -39.30 63.78
CA ASP A 601 -35.17 -39.28 65.23
C ASP A 601 -34.72 -37.91 65.77
N TYR A 602 -34.94 -36.80 65.03
CA TYR A 602 -34.48 -35.45 65.41
C TYR A 602 -34.80 -35.06 66.86
N VAL A 603 -35.98 -35.44 67.38
CA VAL A 603 -36.38 -35.14 68.77
C VAL A 603 -35.40 -35.71 69.79
N HIS A 604 -34.78 -36.84 69.48
CA HIS A 604 -33.83 -37.54 70.35
C HIS A 604 -32.39 -37.03 70.19
N VAL A 605 -32.01 -36.60 68.98
CA VAL A 605 -30.65 -36.12 68.68
C VAL A 605 -30.48 -34.60 68.82
N LYS A 606 -31.57 -33.82 68.90
CA LYS A 606 -31.48 -32.36 69.12
C LYS A 606 -30.79 -32.00 70.43
N GLU A 607 -30.78 -32.89 71.41
CA GLU A 607 -30.08 -32.72 72.70
C GLU A 607 -28.57 -32.59 72.51
N CYS A 608 -28.01 -33.21 71.47
CA CYS A 608 -26.60 -33.08 71.10
C CYS A 608 -26.21 -31.63 70.71
N LEU A 609 -27.19 -30.76 70.47
CA LEU A 609 -26.97 -29.33 70.18
C LEU A 609 -27.07 -28.44 71.44
N ASN A 610 -27.59 -28.98 72.55
CA ASN A 610 -27.87 -28.25 73.79
C ASN A 610 -26.92 -28.63 74.94
N GLU A 611 -26.19 -29.75 74.82
CA GLU A 611 -25.14 -30.13 75.76
C GLU A 611 -23.88 -29.28 75.51
N PHE A 612 -23.81 -28.13 76.19
CA PHE A 612 -22.73 -27.11 76.23
C PHE A 612 -22.73 -26.01 75.14
#